data_AF-A0A957AFM8-F1
#
_entry.id   AF-A0A957AFM8-F1
#
_cell.length_a   1.000
_cell.length_b   1.000
_cell.length_c   1.000
_cell.angle_alpha   90.00
_cell.angle_beta   90.00
_cell.angle_gamma   90.00
#
_symmetry.space_group_name_H-M   'P 1'
#
loop_
_entity.id
_entity.type
_entity.pdbx_description
1 polymer ?
#
loop_
_entity_poly.entity_id
_entity_poly.type
_entity_poly.pdbx_seq_one_letter_code
_entity_poly.pdbx_strand_id
1 'polypeptide(L)'
;DRHVRHADGRGYSASMVDATLYVVGNHARLKADGSSIVLYLPKIQTAEEAAHWDAILGALEEHLGLEQGEVKAYVLVEQLEASFQLMEIRAALRTRFVGFNTGRWDYINSVADAMAGDPAFINPNISDITMTYGYMRNYEDRVRRAVNTPDQAGRFALWQGGMEPNIPVGSAAGVEASMARAVAGAEREQREGASGKWVAHWKMVHLVRPVWERAEAENQLGRSFPALTYTDDDAAGLVELEPAPRTVTGARDLLSIALQYANAFEQGMQAAALKRADLFGNEDMLYLMEDMATGEIRASILWEWIHKAAAITEDDEATGVSAGDVFTPELFARLLDEEYAKLQRADDRDVYDRSKQTTLPVARETVGEYVLAATKLPWLIDLLNLNLGNEDIEGARGRVRDAIEAFTSRGVRTTANLDFDVG
;
A
#
# COMPACT_ATOMS: atom_id res chain seq x y z
N ASP A 1 -14.82 -11.33 -6.24
CA ASP A 1 -14.92 -11.00 -7.67
C ASP A 1 -16.35 -10.60 -7.99
N ARG A 2 -16.54 -9.45 -8.62
CA ARG A 2 -17.86 -8.90 -8.94
C ARG A 2 -18.43 -9.40 -10.28
N HIS A 3 -17.62 -10.09 -11.09
CA HIS A 3 -17.96 -10.57 -12.44
C HIS A 3 -17.99 -12.10 -12.51
N VAL A 4 -17.12 -12.78 -11.77
CA VAL A 4 -17.14 -14.24 -11.63
C VAL A 4 -18.03 -14.57 -10.43
N ARG A 5 -19.26 -15.03 -10.71
CA ARG A 5 -20.31 -15.24 -9.71
C ARG A 5 -20.74 -16.71 -9.65
N HIS A 6 -21.12 -17.16 -8.46
CA HIS A 6 -21.86 -18.39 -8.21
C HIS A 6 -23.23 -18.33 -8.89
N ALA A 7 -23.87 -19.49 -9.06
CA ALA A 7 -25.23 -19.58 -9.62
C ALA A 7 -26.28 -18.82 -8.79
N ASP A 8 -26.03 -18.60 -7.50
CA ASP A 8 -26.87 -17.81 -6.60
C ASP A 8 -26.59 -16.29 -6.65
N GLY A 9 -25.68 -15.85 -7.54
CA GLY A 9 -25.29 -14.46 -7.69
C GLY A 9 -24.22 -13.97 -6.71
N ARG A 10 -23.73 -14.77 -5.76
CA ARG A 10 -22.60 -14.31 -4.92
C ARG A 10 -21.29 -14.31 -5.72
N GLY A 11 -20.44 -13.32 -5.53
CA GLY A 11 -19.12 -13.27 -6.15
C GLY A 11 -18.19 -14.36 -5.60
N TYR A 12 -17.37 -14.97 -6.44
CA TYR A 12 -16.26 -15.82 -5.98
C TYR A 12 -15.19 -14.98 -5.27
N SER A 13 -14.28 -15.59 -4.50
CA SER A 13 -13.08 -14.88 -4.05
C SER A 13 -12.22 -14.46 -5.24
N ALA A 14 -11.85 -13.18 -5.34
CA ALA A 14 -10.99 -12.70 -6.43
C ALA A 14 -9.61 -13.36 -6.37
N SER A 15 -9.04 -13.50 -5.16
CA SER A 15 -7.76 -14.16 -4.95
C SER A 15 -7.74 -15.61 -5.45
N MET A 16 -8.84 -16.36 -5.25
CA MET A 16 -8.95 -17.73 -5.76
C MET A 16 -9.07 -17.76 -7.28
N VAL A 17 -9.85 -16.84 -7.86
CA VAL A 17 -10.02 -16.72 -9.31
C VAL A 17 -8.67 -16.42 -9.97
N ASP A 18 -7.96 -15.40 -9.50
CA ASP A 18 -6.68 -14.96 -10.07
C ASP A 18 -5.61 -16.06 -9.97
N ALA A 19 -5.44 -16.66 -8.78
CA ALA A 19 -4.49 -17.74 -8.57
C ALA A 19 -4.80 -18.96 -9.46
N THR A 20 -6.08 -19.34 -9.55
CA THR A 20 -6.50 -20.47 -10.38
C THR A 20 -6.23 -20.21 -11.85
N LEU A 21 -6.67 -19.06 -12.38
CA LEU A 21 -6.49 -18.72 -13.80
C LEU A 21 -5.01 -18.64 -14.17
N TYR A 22 -4.18 -18.01 -13.32
CA TYR A 22 -2.74 -17.92 -13.56
C TYR A 22 -2.09 -19.30 -13.56
N VAL A 23 -2.28 -20.11 -12.52
CA VAL A 23 -1.59 -21.39 -12.40
C VAL A 23 -2.08 -22.37 -13.48
N VAL A 24 -3.39 -22.54 -13.65
CA VAL A 24 -3.95 -23.45 -14.68
C VAL A 24 -3.52 -23.01 -16.09
N GLY A 25 -3.53 -21.70 -16.37
CA GLY A 25 -3.17 -21.19 -17.68
C GLY A 25 -1.68 -21.31 -18.04
N ASN A 26 -0.79 -21.37 -17.04
CA ASN A 26 0.64 -21.20 -17.28
C ASN A 26 1.53 -22.36 -16.79
N HIS A 27 1.07 -23.21 -15.87
CA HIS A 27 1.94 -24.18 -15.17
C HIS A 27 2.74 -25.08 -16.12
N ALA A 28 2.10 -25.63 -17.16
CA ALA A 28 2.75 -26.56 -18.09
C ALA A 28 3.88 -25.88 -18.88
N ARG A 29 3.67 -24.64 -19.33
CA ARG A 29 4.67 -23.88 -20.10
C ARG A 29 5.85 -23.46 -19.20
N LEU A 30 5.55 -22.92 -18.02
CA LEU A 30 6.57 -22.51 -17.05
C LEU A 30 7.48 -23.69 -16.68
N LYS A 31 6.89 -24.87 -16.41
CA LYS A 31 7.65 -26.09 -16.14
C LYS A 31 8.50 -26.54 -17.33
N ALA A 32 7.96 -26.49 -18.55
CA ALA A 32 8.71 -26.85 -19.75
C ALA A 32 9.93 -25.94 -19.99
N ASP A 33 9.86 -24.69 -19.54
CA ASP A 33 10.97 -23.72 -19.60
C ASP A 33 11.91 -23.78 -18.38
N GLY A 34 11.66 -24.69 -17.43
CA GLY A 34 12.44 -24.77 -16.18
C GLY A 34 12.24 -23.57 -15.25
N SER A 35 11.14 -22.82 -15.43
CA SER A 35 10.77 -21.67 -14.60
C SER A 35 9.90 -22.09 -13.42
N SER A 36 10.05 -21.38 -12.30
CA SER A 36 9.19 -21.54 -11.12
C SER A 36 7.82 -20.92 -11.34
N ILE A 37 6.78 -21.52 -10.75
CA ILE A 37 5.45 -20.92 -10.64
C ILE A 37 5.41 -20.20 -9.29
N VAL A 38 5.37 -18.86 -9.29
CA VAL A 38 5.49 -18.07 -8.07
C VAL A 38 4.33 -17.09 -7.95
N LEU A 39 3.73 -17.03 -6.76
CA LEU A 39 2.72 -16.04 -6.38
C LEU A 39 3.29 -15.09 -5.32
N TYR A 40 2.87 -13.83 -5.37
CA TYR A 40 2.98 -12.91 -4.25
C TYR A 40 1.63 -12.85 -3.56
N LEU A 41 1.63 -13.09 -2.24
CA LEU A 41 0.43 -13.08 -1.40
C LEU A 41 0.39 -11.75 -0.63
N PRO A 42 -0.47 -10.80 -1.05
CA PRO A 42 -0.60 -9.51 -0.38
C PRO A 42 -1.47 -9.62 0.87
N LYS A 43 -1.30 -8.67 1.78
CA LYS A 43 -2.19 -8.39 2.93
C LYS A 43 -2.58 -9.61 3.79
N ILE A 44 -1.69 -10.60 3.93
CA ILE A 44 -1.86 -11.65 4.95
C ILE A 44 -1.74 -11.00 6.32
N GLN A 45 -2.74 -11.19 7.19
CA GLN A 45 -2.73 -10.72 8.58
C GLN A 45 -2.31 -11.83 9.55
N THR A 46 -2.70 -13.07 9.27
CA THR A 46 -2.58 -14.18 10.23
C THR A 46 -1.92 -15.42 9.64
N ALA A 47 -1.35 -16.28 10.50
CA ALA A 47 -0.84 -17.58 10.08
C ALA A 47 -1.95 -18.51 9.60
N GLU A 48 -3.18 -18.36 10.11
CA GLU A 48 -4.36 -19.08 9.66
C GLU A 48 -4.72 -18.73 8.20
N GLU A 49 -4.62 -17.46 7.81
CA GLU A 49 -4.78 -17.06 6.40
C GLU A 49 -3.69 -17.66 5.51
N ALA A 50 -2.44 -17.70 5.99
CA ALA A 50 -1.35 -18.36 5.28
C ALA A 50 -1.60 -19.88 5.13
N ALA A 51 -2.14 -20.53 6.17
CA ALA A 51 -2.55 -21.93 6.10
C ALA A 51 -3.73 -22.15 5.15
N HIS A 52 -4.67 -21.20 5.07
CA HIS A 52 -5.75 -21.22 4.11
C HIS A 52 -5.22 -21.14 2.67
N TRP A 53 -4.23 -20.28 2.41
CA TRP A 53 -3.55 -20.23 1.13
C TRP A 53 -2.82 -21.52 0.79
N ASP A 54 -2.13 -22.13 1.74
CA ASP A 54 -1.52 -23.44 1.52
C ASP A 54 -2.55 -24.51 1.12
N ALA A 55 -3.74 -24.50 1.74
CA ALA A 55 -4.83 -25.40 1.38
C ALA A 55 -5.39 -25.13 -0.03
N ILE A 56 -5.59 -23.85 -0.40
CA ILE A 56 -6.03 -23.46 -1.75
C ILE A 56 -5.03 -23.94 -2.81
N LEU A 57 -3.75 -23.67 -2.61
CA LEU A 57 -2.71 -24.02 -3.57
C LEU A 57 -2.46 -25.52 -3.61
N GLY A 58 -2.51 -26.21 -2.47
CA GLY A 58 -2.41 -27.67 -2.41
C GLY A 58 -3.56 -28.37 -3.15
N ALA A 59 -4.79 -27.88 -3.02
CA ALA A 59 -5.93 -28.40 -3.77
C ALA A 59 -5.77 -28.19 -5.28
N LEU A 60 -5.23 -27.03 -5.69
CA LEU A 60 -4.97 -26.74 -7.10
C LEU A 60 -3.85 -27.61 -7.68
N GLU A 61 -2.78 -27.85 -6.90
CA GLU A 61 -1.71 -28.77 -7.27
C GLU A 61 -2.22 -30.20 -7.45
N GLU A 62 -3.01 -30.69 -6.51
CA GLU A 62 -3.64 -32.02 -6.60
C GLU A 62 -4.51 -32.12 -7.85
N HIS A 63 -5.34 -31.12 -8.11
CA HIS A 63 -6.20 -31.08 -9.31
C HIS A 63 -5.40 -31.13 -10.62
N LEU A 64 -4.24 -30.48 -10.66
CA LEU A 64 -3.36 -30.42 -11.83
C LEU A 64 -2.34 -31.56 -11.89
N GLY A 65 -2.30 -32.45 -10.89
CA GLY A 65 -1.29 -33.51 -10.78
C GLY A 65 0.13 -32.96 -10.57
N LEU A 66 0.28 -31.82 -9.91
CA LEU A 66 1.56 -31.24 -9.52
C LEU A 66 2.03 -31.80 -8.16
N GLU A 67 3.32 -31.71 -7.90
CA GLU A 67 3.87 -32.05 -6.58
C GLU A 67 3.43 -31.02 -5.53
N GLN A 68 3.24 -31.48 -4.29
CA GLN A 68 2.91 -30.60 -3.17
C GLN A 68 4.02 -29.57 -2.94
N GLY A 69 3.65 -28.29 -3.00
CA GLY A 69 4.58 -27.19 -2.85
C GLY A 69 5.31 -26.77 -4.14
N GLU A 70 4.90 -27.27 -5.30
CA GLU A 70 5.40 -26.85 -6.62
C GLU A 70 5.15 -25.34 -6.87
N VAL A 71 3.94 -24.86 -6.54
CA VAL A 71 3.61 -23.43 -6.58
C VAL A 71 4.25 -22.73 -5.38
N LYS A 72 5.15 -21.79 -5.64
CA LYS A 72 5.90 -21.06 -4.62
C LYS A 72 5.21 -19.76 -4.23
N ALA A 73 5.47 -19.28 -3.01
CA ALA A 73 4.84 -18.08 -2.49
C ALA A 73 5.86 -17.14 -1.82
N TYR A 74 5.84 -15.87 -2.22
CA TYR A 74 6.30 -14.76 -1.39
C TYR A 74 5.11 -14.18 -0.62
N VAL A 75 5.35 -13.73 0.61
CA VAL A 75 4.34 -13.03 1.41
C VAL A 75 4.76 -11.58 1.58
N LEU A 76 3.88 -10.63 1.25
CA LEU A 76 4.09 -9.23 1.60
C LEU A 76 3.74 -9.09 3.08
N VAL A 77 4.73 -8.77 3.91
CA VAL A 77 4.46 -8.46 5.32
C VAL A 77 4.03 -7.02 5.37
N GLU A 78 2.77 -6.74 5.07
CA GLU A 78 2.25 -5.38 4.96
C GLU A 78 1.03 -5.18 5.86
N GLN A 79 0.89 -6.04 6.86
CA GLN A 79 -0.10 -5.98 7.92
C GLN A 79 0.60 -6.07 9.27
N LEU A 80 0.18 -5.25 10.23
CA LEU A 80 0.73 -5.20 11.58
C LEU A 80 0.63 -6.56 12.26
N GLU A 81 -0.52 -7.23 12.16
CA GLU A 81 -0.79 -8.54 12.74
C GLU A 81 0.22 -9.60 12.30
N ALA A 82 0.63 -9.57 11.02
CA ALA A 82 1.60 -10.52 10.48
C ALA A 82 2.99 -10.37 11.13
N SER A 83 3.32 -9.18 11.65
CA SER A 83 4.60 -8.92 12.34
C SER A 83 4.72 -9.67 13.67
N PHE A 84 3.58 -10.09 14.24
CA PHE A 84 3.51 -10.96 15.42
C PHE A 84 3.58 -12.45 15.07
N GLN A 85 3.41 -12.82 13.80
CA GLN A 85 3.21 -14.22 13.37
C GLN A 85 4.15 -14.64 12.24
N LEU A 86 5.30 -13.98 12.07
CA LEU A 86 6.21 -14.20 10.94
C LEU A 86 6.70 -15.66 10.84
N MET A 87 7.00 -16.29 11.98
CA MET A 87 7.51 -17.66 12.01
C MET A 87 6.37 -18.66 11.75
N GLU A 88 5.18 -18.36 12.24
CA GLU A 88 3.96 -19.14 12.08
C GLU A 88 3.45 -19.10 10.63
N ILE A 89 3.44 -17.92 10.00
CA ILE A 89 3.12 -17.76 8.56
C ILE A 89 4.09 -18.57 7.70
N ARG A 90 5.39 -18.47 8.01
CA ARG A 90 6.41 -19.27 7.32
C ARG A 90 6.19 -20.77 7.52
N ALA A 91 5.87 -21.21 8.73
CA ALA A 91 5.59 -22.61 9.02
C ALA A 91 4.34 -23.11 8.31
N ALA A 92 3.28 -22.29 8.23
CA ALA A 92 2.02 -22.62 7.56
C ALA A 92 2.20 -22.89 6.06
N LEU A 93 3.05 -22.11 5.39
CA LEU A 93 3.35 -22.23 3.95
C LEU A 93 4.44 -23.28 3.64
N ARG A 94 5.09 -23.86 4.66
CA ARG A 94 6.04 -24.99 4.56
C ARG A 94 7.08 -24.83 3.44
N THR A 95 7.18 -25.82 2.54
CA THR A 95 8.15 -25.89 1.44
C THR A 95 7.81 -24.99 0.25
N ARG A 96 6.63 -24.37 0.27
CA ARG A 96 6.16 -23.40 -0.72
C ARG A 96 6.61 -21.99 -0.38
N PHE A 97 6.91 -21.69 0.88
CA PHE A 97 7.40 -20.39 1.31
C PHE A 97 8.80 -20.09 0.73
N VAL A 98 8.90 -18.98 0.00
CA VAL A 98 10.16 -18.49 -0.56
C VAL A 98 10.77 -17.41 0.33
N GLY A 99 9.93 -16.53 0.87
CA GLY A 99 10.41 -15.35 1.57
C GLY A 99 9.36 -14.30 1.85
N PHE A 100 9.81 -13.25 2.51
CA PHE A 100 9.02 -12.05 2.80
C PHE A 100 9.43 -10.89 1.91
N ASN A 101 8.47 -10.02 1.60
CA ASN A 101 8.72 -8.68 1.09
C ASN A 101 8.27 -7.65 2.12
N THR A 102 9.03 -6.56 2.27
CA THR A 102 8.63 -5.44 3.12
C THR A 102 8.07 -4.28 2.31
N GLY A 103 6.90 -3.78 2.72
CA GLY A 103 6.21 -2.64 2.11
C GLY A 103 6.23 -1.40 3.02
N ARG A 104 5.97 -0.22 2.46
CA ARG A 104 5.88 1.03 3.22
C ARG A 104 4.42 1.44 3.44
N TRP A 105 3.70 1.76 2.37
CA TRP A 105 2.38 2.39 2.46
C TRP A 105 1.31 1.49 3.10
N ASP A 106 1.22 0.23 2.68
CA ASP A 106 0.25 -0.71 3.27
C ASP A 106 0.55 -1.01 4.74
N TYR A 107 1.83 -1.10 5.13
CA TYR A 107 2.19 -1.34 6.53
C TYR A 107 1.80 -0.15 7.42
N ILE A 108 2.12 1.08 6.99
CA ILE A 108 1.68 2.30 7.67
C ILE A 108 0.15 2.32 7.79
N ASN A 109 -0.57 1.94 6.73
CA ASN A 109 -2.03 1.92 6.76
C ASN A 109 -2.57 0.89 7.75
N SER A 110 -2.00 -0.31 7.75
CA SER A 110 -2.40 -1.36 8.69
C SER A 110 -2.17 -0.95 10.16
N VAL A 111 -1.04 -0.28 10.45
CA VAL A 111 -0.80 0.28 11.78
C VAL A 111 -1.85 1.35 12.12
N ALA A 112 -2.12 2.28 11.19
CA ALA A 112 -3.14 3.32 11.39
C ALA A 112 -4.55 2.74 11.63
N ASP A 113 -4.92 1.68 10.91
CA ASP A 113 -6.21 1.01 11.06
C ASP A 113 -6.31 0.26 12.39
N ALA A 114 -5.26 -0.49 12.77
CA ALA A 114 -5.21 -1.16 14.06
C ALA A 114 -5.26 -0.19 15.25
N MET A 115 -4.65 1.00 15.08
CA MET A 115 -4.60 2.05 16.09
C MET A 115 -5.72 3.09 15.94
N ALA A 116 -6.73 2.85 15.10
CA ALA A 116 -7.80 3.81 14.85
C ALA A 116 -8.57 4.19 16.13
N GLY A 117 -8.69 3.25 17.08
CA GLY A 117 -9.34 3.46 18.37
C GLY A 117 -8.48 4.11 19.46
N ASP A 118 -7.17 4.28 19.24
CA ASP A 118 -6.28 4.93 20.20
C ASP A 118 -6.14 6.43 19.88
N PRO A 119 -6.68 7.32 20.72
CA PRO A 119 -6.60 8.77 20.49
C PRO A 119 -5.18 9.33 20.64
N ALA A 120 -4.24 8.60 21.26
CA ALA A 120 -2.86 9.04 21.42
C ALA A 120 -1.97 8.72 20.22
N PHE A 121 -2.36 7.74 19.40
CA PHE A 121 -1.62 7.38 18.20
C PHE A 121 -2.00 8.31 17.05
N ILE A 122 -1.09 9.19 16.63
CA ILE A 122 -1.31 10.15 15.53
C ILE A 122 -0.03 10.24 14.70
N ASN A 123 -0.09 9.73 13.47
CA ASN A 123 1.01 9.76 12.52
C ASN A 123 1.47 11.20 12.20
N PRO A 124 2.77 11.40 11.95
CA PRO A 124 3.31 12.66 11.45
C PRO A 124 3.00 12.84 9.95
N ASN A 125 3.63 13.82 9.30
CA ASN A 125 3.63 13.89 7.84
C ASN A 125 4.12 12.56 7.27
N ILE A 126 3.43 12.06 6.24
CA ILE A 126 3.73 10.76 5.64
C ILE A 126 5.16 10.66 5.09
N SER A 127 5.75 11.79 4.67
CA SER A 127 7.12 11.87 4.17
C SER A 127 8.16 11.46 5.21
N ASP A 128 7.89 11.76 6.49
CA ASP A 128 8.80 11.51 7.61
C ASP A 128 8.80 10.04 8.06
N ILE A 129 7.72 9.31 7.75
CA ILE A 129 7.57 7.88 8.06
C ILE A 129 8.38 7.03 7.06
N THR A 130 9.70 7.16 7.09
CA THR A 130 10.63 6.37 6.26
C THR A 130 10.76 4.93 6.77
N MET A 131 11.45 4.04 6.03
CA MET A 131 11.74 2.68 6.52
C MET A 131 12.55 2.64 7.83
N THR A 132 13.17 3.76 8.20
CA THR A 132 13.90 3.91 9.47
C THR A 132 13.09 4.60 10.56
N TYR A 133 11.84 5.00 10.33
CA TYR A 133 11.01 5.64 11.36
C TYR A 133 10.48 4.60 12.35
N GLY A 134 10.59 4.84 13.66
CA GLY A 134 9.90 4.13 14.75
C GLY A 134 9.44 2.71 14.43
N TYR A 135 8.12 2.53 14.28
CA TYR A 135 7.54 1.24 13.96
C TYR A 135 8.02 0.59 12.67
N MET A 136 8.36 1.34 11.61
CA MET A 136 8.88 0.79 10.36
C MET A 136 10.22 0.11 10.55
N ARG A 137 11.08 0.69 11.40
CA ARG A 137 12.40 0.13 11.73
C ARG A 137 12.26 -1.20 12.46
N ASN A 138 11.39 -1.25 13.47
CA ASN A 138 11.13 -2.45 14.27
C ASN A 138 10.53 -3.56 13.41
N TYR A 139 9.58 -3.21 12.55
CA TYR A 139 8.98 -4.11 11.57
C TYR A 139 9.99 -4.73 10.59
N GLU A 140 10.80 -3.91 9.91
CA GLU A 140 11.82 -4.39 8.95
C GLU A 140 12.83 -5.31 9.65
N ASP A 141 13.23 -4.96 10.86
CA ASP A 141 14.14 -5.73 11.68
C ASP A 141 13.56 -7.10 12.08
N ARG A 142 12.28 -7.17 12.45
CA ARG A 142 11.62 -8.46 12.73
C ARG A 142 11.56 -9.34 11.48
N VAL A 143 11.23 -8.79 10.31
CA VAL A 143 11.18 -9.55 9.06
C VAL A 143 12.54 -10.17 8.72
N ARG A 144 13.62 -9.37 8.74
CA ARG A 144 14.95 -9.90 8.40
C ARG A 144 15.43 -10.95 9.41
N ARG A 145 15.11 -10.81 10.70
CA ARG A 145 15.40 -11.83 11.73
C ARG A 145 14.62 -13.11 11.48
N ALA A 146 13.35 -13.01 11.13
CA ALA A 146 12.48 -14.16 10.85
C ALA A 146 13.02 -15.00 9.69
N VAL A 147 13.35 -14.37 8.56
CA VAL A 147 13.80 -15.11 7.38
C VAL A 147 15.20 -15.71 7.53
N ASN A 148 16.03 -15.11 8.39
CA ASN A 148 17.37 -15.59 8.72
C ASN A 148 17.40 -16.49 9.98
N THR A 149 16.25 -16.86 10.55
CA THR A 149 16.16 -17.94 11.52
C THR A 149 16.04 -19.26 10.76
N PRO A 150 16.89 -20.28 10.97
CA PRO A 150 16.78 -21.52 10.22
C PRO A 150 15.51 -22.29 10.60
N ASP A 151 14.87 -22.97 9.64
CA ASP A 151 13.81 -23.94 9.97
C ASP A 151 14.42 -25.24 10.55
N GLN A 152 13.57 -26.21 10.88
CA GLN A 152 14.02 -27.51 11.43
C GLN A 152 14.97 -28.29 10.49
N ALA A 153 15.00 -27.95 9.21
CA ALA A 153 15.91 -28.55 8.22
C ALA A 153 17.14 -27.65 7.93
N GLY A 154 17.33 -26.57 8.69
CA GLY A 154 18.47 -25.66 8.51
C GLY A 154 18.32 -24.66 7.37
N ARG A 155 17.12 -24.51 6.78
CA ARG A 155 16.91 -23.61 5.63
C ARG A 155 16.58 -22.19 6.08
N PHE A 156 17.01 -21.21 5.31
CA PHE A 156 16.64 -19.80 5.44
C PHE A 156 15.66 -19.40 4.33
N ALA A 157 15.07 -18.22 4.43
CA ALA A 157 14.13 -17.68 3.45
C ALA A 157 14.55 -16.29 2.96
N LEU A 158 14.12 -15.91 1.76
CA LEU A 158 14.52 -14.65 1.14
C LEU A 158 13.81 -13.46 1.80
N TRP A 159 14.51 -12.34 1.88
CA TRP A 159 13.89 -11.04 2.17
C TRP A 159 14.10 -10.12 0.97
N GLN A 160 13.01 -9.60 0.44
CA GLN A 160 12.99 -8.57 -0.60
C GLN A 160 12.66 -7.22 0.06
N GLY A 161 13.49 -6.20 -0.20
CA GLY A 161 13.27 -4.84 0.28
C GLY A 161 12.10 -4.14 -0.41
N GLY A 162 11.84 -2.90 0.01
CA GLY A 162 10.66 -2.14 -0.42
C GLY A 162 10.74 -1.53 -1.81
N MET A 163 9.62 -0.96 -2.24
CA MET A 163 9.44 -0.30 -3.54
C MET A 163 10.32 0.96 -3.70
N GLU A 164 10.94 1.10 -4.87
CA GLU A 164 11.47 2.35 -5.41
C GLU A 164 10.51 2.89 -6.49
N PRO A 165 9.65 3.86 -6.16
CA PRO A 165 8.57 4.29 -7.04
C PRO A 165 8.98 5.35 -8.07
N ASN A 166 10.22 5.85 -8.01
CA ASN A 166 10.66 6.99 -8.84
C ASN A 166 10.50 6.73 -10.35
N ILE A 167 9.94 7.70 -11.06
CA ILE A 167 9.88 7.74 -12.52
C ILE A 167 10.99 8.70 -12.99
N PRO A 168 12.11 8.21 -13.56
CA PRO A 168 13.27 9.03 -13.91
C PRO A 168 13.03 9.82 -15.21
N VAL A 169 12.11 10.78 -15.13
CA VAL A 169 11.74 11.74 -16.19
C VAL A 169 11.59 13.11 -15.53
N GLY A 170 12.45 14.04 -15.93
CA GLY A 170 12.55 15.39 -15.37
C GLY A 170 13.82 16.08 -15.87
N SER A 171 14.23 17.14 -15.20
CA SER A 171 15.51 17.82 -15.47
C SER A 171 16.69 16.87 -15.17
N ALA A 172 17.84 17.12 -15.79
CA ALA A 172 19.05 16.33 -15.53
C ALA A 172 19.43 16.35 -14.03
N ALA A 173 19.33 17.52 -13.39
CA ALA A 173 19.65 17.69 -11.97
C ALA A 173 18.64 16.97 -11.06
N GLY A 174 17.34 17.08 -11.36
CA GLY A 174 16.29 16.38 -10.61
C GLY A 174 16.41 14.87 -10.70
N VAL A 175 16.68 14.35 -11.91
CA VAL A 175 16.95 12.94 -12.12
C VAL A 175 18.20 12.52 -11.33
N GLU A 176 19.33 13.21 -11.48
CA GLU A 176 20.58 12.88 -10.76
C GLU A 176 20.37 12.82 -9.25
N ALA A 177 19.75 13.85 -8.65
CA ALA A 177 19.47 13.90 -7.22
C ALA A 177 18.55 12.76 -6.75
N SER A 178 17.50 12.45 -7.53
CA SER A 178 16.60 11.35 -7.17
C SER A 178 17.24 9.98 -7.34
N MET A 179 18.10 9.80 -8.34
CA MET A 179 18.81 8.54 -8.56
C MET A 179 19.86 8.31 -7.47
N ALA A 180 20.57 9.34 -7.01
CA ALA A 180 21.49 9.25 -5.88
C ALA A 180 20.77 8.76 -4.60
N ARG A 181 19.56 9.29 -4.34
CA ARG A 181 18.73 8.83 -3.22
C ARG A 181 18.27 7.38 -3.38
N ALA A 182 17.85 6.98 -4.58
CA ALA A 182 17.44 5.60 -4.86
C ALA A 182 18.60 4.60 -4.66
N VAL A 183 19.80 4.95 -5.10
CA VAL A 183 21.00 4.12 -4.89
C VAL A 183 21.35 4.03 -3.41
N ALA A 184 21.33 5.14 -2.66
CA ALA A 184 21.58 5.12 -1.23
C ALA A 184 20.55 4.26 -0.46
N GLY A 185 19.28 4.30 -0.87
CA GLY A 185 18.23 3.44 -0.34
C GLY A 185 18.47 1.96 -0.63
N ALA A 186 18.88 1.62 -1.86
CA ALA A 186 19.26 0.27 -2.25
C ALA A 186 20.49 -0.24 -1.46
N GLU A 187 21.52 0.59 -1.29
CA GLU A 187 22.72 0.25 -0.53
C GLU A 187 22.43 0.05 0.96
N ARG A 188 21.45 0.78 1.52
CA ARG A 188 20.93 0.51 2.86
C ARG A 188 20.34 -0.89 2.93
N GLU A 189 19.35 -1.19 2.09
CA GLU A 189 18.62 -2.47 2.15
C GLU A 189 19.55 -3.67 1.94
N GLN A 190 20.44 -3.59 0.95
CA GLN A 190 21.44 -4.63 0.72
C GLN A 190 22.32 -4.84 1.96
N ARG A 191 22.81 -3.75 2.58
CA ARG A 191 23.66 -3.82 3.78
C ARG A 191 22.89 -4.41 4.96
N GLU A 192 21.60 -4.12 5.10
CA GLU A 192 20.76 -4.68 6.17
C GLU A 192 20.38 -6.15 5.93
N GLY A 193 20.57 -6.69 4.72
CA GLY A 193 20.39 -8.12 4.40
C GLY A 193 19.30 -8.44 3.39
N ALA A 194 18.76 -7.45 2.67
CA ALA A 194 17.80 -7.69 1.61
C ALA A 194 18.48 -8.35 0.40
N SER A 195 17.87 -9.40 -0.14
CA SER A 195 18.34 -10.13 -1.32
C SER A 195 17.93 -9.48 -2.64
N GLY A 196 17.11 -8.44 -2.61
CA GLY A 196 16.72 -7.65 -3.75
C GLY A 196 15.82 -6.49 -3.34
N LYS A 197 15.36 -5.73 -4.34
CA LYS A 197 14.55 -4.51 -4.17
C LYS A 197 13.54 -4.38 -5.30
N TRP A 198 12.36 -3.86 -4.98
CA TRP A 198 11.33 -3.56 -5.97
C TRP A 198 11.57 -2.21 -6.64
N VAL A 199 11.27 -2.14 -7.93
CA VAL A 199 11.29 -0.90 -8.71
C VAL A 199 10.00 -0.81 -9.53
N ALA A 200 9.39 0.37 -9.59
CA ALA A 200 8.15 0.56 -10.33
C ALA A 200 8.37 0.91 -11.82
N HIS A 201 9.55 1.44 -12.15
CA HIS A 201 9.89 1.86 -13.52
C HIS A 201 11.13 1.12 -14.04
N TRP A 202 11.05 0.55 -15.25
CA TRP A 202 12.11 -0.31 -15.81
C TRP A 202 13.50 0.34 -15.85
N LYS A 203 13.58 1.66 -16.10
CA LYS A 203 14.87 2.40 -16.07
C LYS A 203 15.59 2.29 -14.72
N MET A 204 14.86 2.16 -13.61
CA MET A 204 15.44 2.01 -12.28
C MET A 204 16.19 0.68 -12.13
N VAL A 205 15.86 -0.34 -12.93
CA VAL A 205 16.59 -1.62 -12.93
C VAL A 205 18.08 -1.40 -13.21
N HIS A 206 18.43 -0.52 -14.15
CA HIS A 206 19.82 -0.25 -14.50
C HIS A 206 20.61 0.46 -13.39
N LEU A 207 19.91 1.11 -12.46
CA LEU A 207 20.51 1.87 -11.36
C LEU A 207 20.61 1.06 -10.08
N VAL A 208 19.58 0.27 -9.80
CA VAL A 208 19.45 -0.52 -8.58
C VAL A 208 20.21 -1.84 -8.69
N ARG A 209 20.16 -2.53 -9.85
CA ARG A 209 20.82 -3.83 -10.07
C ARG A 209 22.32 -3.82 -9.73
N PRO A 210 23.12 -2.81 -10.13
CA PRO A 210 24.55 -2.79 -9.80
C PRO A 210 24.87 -2.84 -8.30
N VAL A 211 23.96 -2.41 -7.43
CA VAL A 211 24.14 -2.50 -5.97
C VAL A 211 24.24 -3.96 -5.51
N TRP A 212 23.38 -4.84 -6.03
CA TRP A 212 23.42 -6.28 -5.72
C TRP A 212 24.49 -7.04 -6.51
N GLU A 213 24.80 -6.64 -7.75
CA GLU A 213 25.90 -7.25 -8.51
C GLU A 213 27.25 -7.08 -7.80
N ARG A 214 27.49 -5.93 -7.17
CA ARG A 214 28.70 -5.67 -6.35
C ARG A 214 28.80 -6.54 -5.10
N ALA A 215 27.70 -7.15 -4.64
CA ALA A 215 27.71 -8.02 -3.47
C ALA A 215 28.31 -9.41 -3.78
N GLU A 216 28.50 -9.75 -5.06
CA GLU A 216 29.08 -11.02 -5.54
C GLU A 216 28.42 -12.27 -4.91
N ALA A 217 27.14 -12.19 -4.58
CA ALA A 217 26.36 -13.26 -3.99
C ALA A 217 24.98 -13.34 -4.66
N GLU A 218 24.45 -14.56 -4.83
CA GLU A 218 23.12 -14.76 -5.42
C GLU A 218 21.99 -14.19 -4.55
N ASN A 219 22.20 -14.11 -3.24
CA ASN A 219 21.26 -13.61 -2.24
C ASN A 219 22.01 -13.26 -0.93
N GLN A 220 21.26 -12.83 0.08
CA GLN A 220 21.77 -12.44 1.40
C GLN A 220 21.28 -13.37 2.53
N LEU A 221 20.90 -14.62 2.19
CA LEU A 221 20.38 -15.61 3.14
C LEU A 221 21.42 -16.05 4.16
N GLY A 222 20.97 -16.42 5.35
CA GLY A 222 21.81 -17.05 6.38
C GLY A 222 22.73 -16.08 7.11
N ARG A 223 22.46 -14.78 7.03
CA ARG A 223 23.16 -13.77 7.84
C ARG A 223 22.79 -13.96 9.31
N SER A 224 23.76 -13.72 10.19
CA SER A 224 23.55 -13.89 11.64
C SER A 224 22.79 -12.69 12.21
N PHE A 225 21.64 -12.96 12.83
CA PHE A 225 20.88 -12.00 13.62
C PHE A 225 20.47 -12.64 14.96
N PRO A 226 20.17 -11.83 16.00
CA PRO A 226 19.52 -12.35 17.20
C PRO A 226 18.18 -13.02 16.84
N ALA A 227 17.85 -14.10 17.55
CA ALA A 227 16.56 -14.73 17.43
C ALA A 227 15.43 -13.73 17.76
N LEU A 228 14.25 -13.94 17.16
CA LEU A 228 13.07 -13.17 17.50
C LEU A 228 12.69 -13.38 18.97
N THR A 229 12.32 -12.29 19.62
CA THR A 229 11.65 -12.26 20.91
C THR A 229 10.22 -11.79 20.73
N TYR A 230 9.40 -11.98 21.76
CA TYR A 230 7.98 -11.61 21.78
C TYR A 230 7.64 -10.97 23.14
N THR A 231 8.44 -9.99 23.54
CA THR A 231 8.20 -9.22 24.77
C THR A 231 7.20 -8.10 24.54
N ASP A 232 6.77 -7.44 25.62
CA ASP A 232 5.93 -6.24 25.51
C ASP A 232 6.65 -5.11 24.77
N ASP A 233 7.98 -4.99 24.91
CA ASP A 233 8.78 -4.00 24.18
C ASP A 233 8.80 -4.28 22.67
N ASP A 234 8.85 -5.55 22.26
CA ASP A 234 8.75 -5.94 20.85
C ASP A 234 7.40 -5.54 20.25
N ALA A 235 6.31 -5.71 21.02
CA ALA A 235 4.97 -5.34 20.61
C ALA A 235 4.80 -3.81 20.54
N ALA A 236 5.26 -3.09 21.56
CA ALA A 236 5.22 -1.63 21.60
C ALA A 236 6.03 -1.00 20.45
N GLY A 237 7.19 -1.60 20.12
CA GLY A 237 8.02 -1.16 19.00
C GLY A 237 7.32 -1.18 17.65
N LEU A 238 6.33 -2.06 17.44
CA LEU A 238 5.58 -2.17 16.17
C LEU A 238 4.51 -1.10 15.99
N VAL A 239 4.27 -0.26 17.00
CA VAL A 239 3.38 0.90 16.92
C VAL A 239 4.06 2.17 17.47
N GLU A 240 5.39 2.16 17.57
CA GLU A 240 6.18 3.26 18.11
C GLU A 240 6.19 4.47 17.16
N LEU A 241 5.73 5.61 17.67
CA LEU A 241 5.83 6.91 17.01
C LEU A 241 7.07 7.66 17.50
N GLU A 242 7.92 8.09 16.56
CA GLU A 242 9.00 9.04 16.83
C GLU A 242 8.50 10.49 16.62
N PRO A 243 9.04 11.49 17.36
CA PRO A 243 8.72 12.89 17.11
C PRO A 243 9.03 13.31 15.68
N ALA A 244 8.00 13.75 14.95
CA ALA A 244 8.12 14.28 13.60
C ALA A 244 6.99 15.29 13.31
N PRO A 245 7.17 16.20 12.33
CA PRO A 245 6.23 17.28 12.10
C PRO A 245 4.85 16.82 11.61
N ARG A 246 3.82 17.60 11.95
CA ARG A 246 2.48 17.57 11.33
C ARG A 246 2.18 18.97 10.87
N THR A 247 2.19 19.20 9.56
CA THR A 247 2.12 20.55 9.00
C THR A 247 0.97 20.69 8.02
N VAL A 248 0.54 21.93 7.78
CA VAL A 248 -0.44 22.24 6.73
C VAL A 248 0.07 21.79 5.36
N THR A 249 1.38 21.93 5.10
CA THR A 249 2.01 21.41 3.87
C THR A 249 1.91 19.89 3.79
N GLY A 250 2.09 19.18 4.91
CA GLY A 250 1.85 17.74 5.00
C GLY A 250 0.41 17.36 4.66
N ALA A 251 -0.58 18.06 5.23
CA ALA A 251 -1.99 17.84 4.90
C ALA A 251 -2.29 18.06 3.40
N ARG A 252 -1.68 19.08 2.77
CA ARG A 252 -1.80 19.32 1.32
C ARG A 252 -1.19 18.19 0.49
N ASP A 253 -0.06 17.64 0.91
CA ASP A 253 0.55 16.47 0.25
C ASP A 253 -0.38 15.25 0.28
N LEU A 254 -0.93 14.94 1.46
CA LEU A 254 -1.92 13.87 1.63
C LEU A 254 -3.12 14.07 0.70
N LEU A 255 -3.74 15.25 0.74
CA LEU A 255 -4.91 15.60 -0.07
C LEU A 255 -4.63 15.56 -1.56
N SER A 256 -3.56 16.22 -2.02
CA SER A 256 -3.22 16.33 -3.43
C SER A 256 -3.07 14.96 -4.08
N ILE A 257 -2.35 14.04 -3.43
CA ILE A 257 -2.11 12.70 -4.00
C ILE A 257 -3.32 11.80 -3.82
N ALA A 258 -4.05 11.86 -2.70
CA ALA A 258 -5.27 11.08 -2.50
C ALA A 258 -6.34 11.39 -3.57
N LEU A 259 -6.55 12.68 -3.86
CA LEU A 259 -7.48 13.12 -4.91
C LEU A 259 -7.05 12.67 -6.30
N GLN A 260 -5.76 12.83 -6.63
CA GLN A 260 -5.23 12.40 -7.93
C GLN A 260 -5.31 10.89 -8.12
N TYR A 261 -5.00 10.11 -7.08
CA TYR A 261 -5.06 8.66 -7.16
C TYR A 261 -6.50 8.17 -7.29
N ALA A 262 -7.42 8.68 -6.47
CA ALA A 262 -8.85 8.39 -6.61
C ALA A 262 -9.34 8.74 -8.03
N ASN A 263 -8.98 9.91 -8.56
CA ASN A 263 -9.33 10.30 -9.93
C ASN A 263 -8.76 9.33 -10.99
N ALA A 264 -7.51 8.86 -10.83
CA ALA A 264 -6.91 7.89 -11.74
C ALA A 264 -7.61 6.52 -11.65
N PHE A 265 -7.92 6.07 -10.43
CA PHE A 265 -8.61 4.81 -10.18
C PHE A 265 -9.97 4.78 -10.89
N GLU A 266 -10.78 5.84 -10.75
CA GLU A 266 -12.11 5.94 -11.37
C GLU A 266 -12.07 5.94 -12.91
N GLN A 267 -10.93 6.29 -13.49
CA GLN A 267 -10.67 6.19 -14.93
C GLN A 267 -10.19 4.80 -15.37
N GLY A 268 -10.06 3.85 -14.44
CA GLY A 268 -9.51 2.51 -14.67
C GLY A 268 -7.98 2.44 -14.64
N MET A 269 -7.29 3.48 -14.17
CA MET A 269 -5.84 3.50 -14.03
C MET A 269 -5.44 3.20 -12.57
N GLN A 270 -5.00 1.98 -12.31
CA GLN A 270 -4.66 1.51 -10.95
C GLN A 270 -3.16 1.66 -10.60
N ALA A 271 -2.33 2.02 -11.59
CA ALA A 271 -0.96 2.48 -11.41
C ALA A 271 -0.85 3.86 -12.08
N ALA A 272 -0.54 4.90 -11.29
CA ALA A 272 -0.63 6.29 -11.73
C ALA A 272 0.66 7.05 -11.43
N ALA A 273 1.17 7.78 -12.42
CA ALA A 273 2.31 8.68 -12.25
C ALA A 273 1.82 9.98 -11.61
N LEU A 274 2.06 10.18 -10.32
CA LEU A 274 1.53 11.32 -9.57
C LEU A 274 2.64 12.22 -9.03
N LYS A 275 2.28 13.49 -8.85
CA LYS A 275 3.13 14.52 -8.24
C LYS A 275 2.25 15.47 -7.44
N ARG A 276 2.75 15.97 -6.31
CA ARG A 276 2.01 16.97 -5.52
C ARG A 276 1.71 18.20 -6.38
N ALA A 277 0.50 18.74 -6.27
CA ALA A 277 0.02 19.82 -7.14
C ALA A 277 0.89 21.08 -7.08
N ASP A 278 1.45 21.40 -5.90
CA ASP A 278 2.38 22.52 -5.72
C ASP A 278 3.70 22.38 -6.46
N LEU A 279 4.01 21.16 -6.92
CA LEU A 279 5.25 20.83 -7.63
C LEU A 279 5.01 20.61 -9.12
N PHE A 280 3.78 20.81 -9.61
CA PHE A 280 3.52 20.83 -11.06
C PHE A 280 4.36 21.91 -11.73
N GLY A 281 4.84 21.61 -12.94
CA GLY A 281 5.78 22.46 -13.67
C GLY A 281 7.22 22.47 -13.12
N ASN A 282 7.47 21.96 -11.91
CA ASN A 282 8.83 21.79 -11.40
C ASN A 282 9.45 20.50 -11.98
N GLU A 283 10.38 20.67 -12.93
CA GLU A 283 11.08 19.56 -13.59
C GLU A 283 12.15 18.91 -12.72
N ASP A 284 12.57 19.55 -11.62
CA ASP A 284 13.53 18.97 -10.66
C ASP A 284 12.87 17.96 -9.72
N MET A 285 11.54 17.99 -9.62
CA MET A 285 10.75 17.05 -8.83
C MET A 285 10.16 15.99 -9.73
N LEU A 286 10.44 14.71 -9.43
CA LEU A 286 9.95 13.60 -10.24
C LEU A 286 8.51 13.23 -9.90
N TYR A 287 7.82 12.59 -10.85
CA TYR A 287 6.62 11.83 -10.55
C TYR A 287 7.00 10.52 -9.85
N LEU A 288 6.11 10.06 -9.00
CA LEU A 288 6.18 8.74 -8.40
C LEU A 288 5.12 7.85 -9.04
N MET A 289 5.44 6.59 -9.26
CA MET A 289 4.43 5.58 -9.60
C MET A 289 3.70 5.20 -8.33
N GLU A 290 2.42 5.54 -8.28
CA GLU A 290 1.56 5.35 -7.12
C GLU A 290 0.49 4.27 -7.40
N ASP A 291 0.10 3.55 -6.36
CA ASP A 291 -0.92 2.49 -6.37
C ASP A 291 -1.97 2.72 -5.27
N MET A 292 -2.81 1.70 -5.01
CA MET A 292 -3.94 1.83 -4.09
C MET A 292 -3.48 2.16 -2.66
N ALA A 293 -2.36 1.58 -2.23
CA ALA A 293 -1.84 1.78 -0.89
C ALA A 293 -1.49 3.25 -0.67
N THR A 294 -0.99 3.94 -1.70
CA THR A 294 -0.68 5.37 -1.68
C THR A 294 -1.91 6.23 -1.39
N GLY A 295 -3.02 5.99 -2.09
CA GLY A 295 -4.26 6.76 -1.92
C GLY A 295 -4.92 6.49 -0.57
N GLU A 296 -4.97 5.22 -0.19
CA GLU A 296 -5.60 4.74 1.04
C GLU A 296 -4.93 5.30 2.29
N ILE A 297 -3.61 5.16 2.43
CA ILE A 297 -2.90 5.69 3.61
C ILE A 297 -3.05 7.21 3.75
N ARG A 298 -3.08 7.95 2.64
CA ARG A 298 -3.17 9.40 2.70
C ARG A 298 -4.53 9.89 3.18
N ALA A 299 -5.60 9.29 2.66
CA ALA A 299 -6.94 9.49 3.20
C ALA A 299 -7.01 9.02 4.66
N SER A 300 -6.28 7.96 5.00
CA SER A 300 -6.25 7.39 6.34
C SER A 300 -5.64 8.31 7.40
N ILE A 301 -4.48 8.91 7.10
CA ILE A 301 -3.82 9.89 7.98
C ILE A 301 -4.68 11.17 8.11
N LEU A 302 -5.34 11.62 7.03
CA LEU A 302 -6.25 12.77 7.12
C LEU A 302 -7.44 12.50 8.04
N TRP A 303 -8.03 11.31 7.96
CA TRP A 303 -9.06 10.87 8.91
C TRP A 303 -8.51 10.91 10.34
N GLU A 304 -7.33 10.32 10.55
CA GLU A 304 -6.68 10.31 11.86
C GLU A 304 -6.47 11.71 12.43
N TRP A 305 -5.99 12.65 11.61
CA TRP A 305 -5.71 14.01 12.06
C TRP A 305 -6.96 14.76 12.51
N ILE A 306 -8.08 14.57 11.81
CA ILE A 306 -9.35 15.19 12.16
C ILE A 306 -9.94 14.54 13.41
N HIS A 307 -10.11 13.21 13.40
CA HIS A 307 -10.89 12.51 14.42
C HIS A 307 -10.13 12.35 15.75
N LYS A 308 -8.79 12.42 15.73
CA LYS A 308 -7.95 12.40 16.93
C LYS A 308 -7.44 13.80 17.33
N ALA A 309 -7.98 14.86 16.74
CA ALA A 309 -7.65 16.25 17.05
C ALA A 309 -6.13 16.53 17.01
N ALA A 310 -5.47 16.15 15.92
CA ALA A 310 -4.02 16.28 15.77
C ALA A 310 -3.57 17.73 15.88
N ALA A 311 -2.57 17.98 16.74
CA ALA A 311 -1.92 19.28 16.83
C ALA A 311 -0.93 19.47 15.68
N ILE A 312 -1.09 20.59 14.98
CA ILE A 312 -0.14 21.11 13.99
C ILE A 312 1.12 21.56 14.71
N THR A 313 2.28 21.24 14.15
CA THR A 313 3.58 21.45 14.82
C THR A 313 4.31 22.70 14.36
N GLU A 314 3.83 23.37 13.33
CA GLU A 314 4.48 24.51 12.69
C GLU A 314 3.45 25.57 12.27
N ASP A 315 3.84 26.84 12.32
CA ASP A 315 3.01 27.94 11.82
C ASP A 315 2.87 27.86 10.29
N ASP A 316 1.68 28.18 9.79
CA ASP A 316 1.40 28.31 8.36
C ASP A 316 0.74 29.66 8.07
N GLU A 317 1.54 30.61 7.56
CA GLU A 317 1.10 31.98 7.31
C GLU A 317 -0.08 32.06 6.33
N ALA A 318 -0.14 31.15 5.35
CA ALA A 318 -1.17 31.15 4.30
C ALA A 318 -2.57 30.79 4.85
N THR A 319 -2.62 29.89 5.83
CA THR A 319 -3.87 29.50 6.48
C THR A 319 -4.16 30.28 7.76
N GLY A 320 -3.13 30.86 8.38
CA GLY A 320 -3.21 31.54 9.68
C GLY A 320 -3.20 30.57 10.86
N VAL A 321 -2.88 29.29 10.60
CA VAL A 321 -2.76 28.23 11.62
C VAL A 321 -1.42 28.39 12.33
N SER A 322 -1.42 28.28 13.64
CA SER A 322 -0.22 28.31 14.47
C SER A 322 0.14 26.93 15.01
N ALA A 323 1.40 26.74 15.37
CA ALA A 323 1.85 25.55 16.08
C ALA A 323 1.04 25.38 17.39
N GLY A 324 0.47 24.18 17.58
CA GLY A 324 -0.42 23.84 18.68
C GLY A 324 -1.91 23.87 18.31
N ASP A 325 -2.29 24.49 17.19
CA ASP A 325 -3.67 24.44 16.70
C ASP A 325 -4.04 23.02 16.23
N VAL A 326 -5.32 22.69 16.35
CA VAL A 326 -5.86 21.38 15.94
C VAL A 326 -6.18 21.40 14.44
N PHE A 327 -5.91 20.28 13.76
CA PHE A 327 -6.36 20.05 12.40
C PHE A 327 -7.87 19.78 12.36
N THR A 328 -8.68 20.82 12.13
CA THR A 328 -10.14 20.73 12.22
C THR A 328 -10.81 20.31 10.90
N PRO A 329 -12.08 19.85 10.93
CA PRO A 329 -12.88 19.64 9.72
C PRO A 329 -12.99 20.88 8.83
N GLU A 330 -13.03 22.09 9.41
CA GLU A 330 -13.10 23.35 8.65
C GLU A 330 -11.79 23.63 7.91
N LEU A 331 -10.64 23.40 8.57
CA LEU A 331 -9.33 23.49 7.92
C LEU A 331 -9.22 22.45 6.80
N PHE A 332 -9.61 21.20 7.06
CA PHE A 332 -9.65 20.15 6.04
C PHE A 332 -10.50 20.56 4.83
N ALA A 333 -11.74 21.04 5.04
CA ALA A 333 -12.63 21.45 3.95
C ALA A 333 -12.03 22.59 3.11
N ARG A 334 -11.40 23.57 3.77
CA ARG A 334 -10.67 24.64 3.08
C ARG A 334 -9.53 24.09 2.23
N LEU A 335 -8.69 23.23 2.79
CA LEU A 335 -7.56 22.64 2.06
C LEU A 335 -8.04 21.75 0.91
N LEU A 336 -9.11 20.98 1.10
CA LEU A 336 -9.73 20.16 0.05
C LEU A 336 -10.15 21.02 -1.14
N ASP A 337 -10.81 22.15 -0.90
CA ASP A 337 -11.23 23.09 -1.95
C ASP A 337 -10.04 23.72 -2.68
N GLU A 338 -9.02 24.12 -1.94
CA GLU A 338 -7.81 24.73 -2.50
C GLU A 338 -7.01 23.73 -3.35
N GLU A 339 -6.77 22.51 -2.86
CA GLU A 339 -6.07 21.46 -3.61
C GLU A 339 -6.88 21.01 -4.83
N TYR A 340 -8.19 20.81 -4.69
CA TYR A 340 -9.06 20.51 -5.83
C TYR A 340 -9.00 21.61 -6.90
N ALA A 341 -9.01 22.88 -6.50
CA ALA A 341 -8.89 24.00 -7.43
C ALA A 341 -7.53 24.05 -8.15
N LYS A 342 -6.44 23.55 -7.53
CA LYS A 342 -5.15 23.38 -8.22
C LYS A 342 -5.25 22.28 -9.29
N LEU A 343 -5.85 21.14 -8.96
CA LEU A 343 -6.03 20.03 -9.92
C LEU A 343 -6.93 20.43 -11.10
N GLN A 344 -7.96 21.25 -10.87
CA GLN A 344 -8.81 21.82 -11.92
C GLN A 344 -8.03 22.73 -12.90
N ARG A 345 -7.02 23.45 -12.41
CA ARG A 345 -6.20 24.38 -13.21
C ARG A 345 -4.93 23.74 -13.80
N ALA A 346 -4.59 22.53 -13.39
CA ALA A 346 -3.38 21.84 -13.85
C ALA A 346 -3.44 21.57 -15.36
N ASP A 347 -2.28 21.44 -16.01
CA ASP A 347 -2.23 21.08 -17.42
C ASP A 347 -2.66 19.62 -17.64
N ASP A 348 -3.11 19.29 -18.86
CA ASP A 348 -3.55 17.93 -19.24
C ASP A 348 -2.50 16.85 -18.98
N ARG A 349 -1.20 17.21 -18.99
CA ARG A 349 -0.09 16.32 -18.63
C ARG A 349 -0.19 15.81 -17.19
N ASP A 350 -0.67 16.65 -16.28
CA ASP A 350 -0.66 16.41 -14.84
C ASP A 350 -2.03 15.91 -14.36
N VAL A 351 -3.11 16.47 -14.92
CA VAL A 351 -4.49 16.04 -14.69
C VAL A 351 -5.24 16.09 -16.01
N TYR A 352 -5.69 14.94 -16.51
CA TYR A 352 -6.40 14.88 -17.80
C TYR A 352 -7.61 15.79 -17.83
N ASP A 353 -7.73 16.61 -18.88
CA ASP A 353 -8.77 17.61 -19.07
C ASP A 353 -10.17 16.99 -19.03
N ARG A 354 -10.32 15.79 -19.58
CA ARG A 354 -11.58 15.03 -19.52
C ARG A 354 -11.98 14.75 -18.07
N SER A 355 -11.03 14.32 -17.24
CA SER A 355 -11.29 13.89 -15.86
C SER A 355 -11.80 15.03 -14.97
N LYS A 356 -11.43 16.27 -15.28
CA LYS A 356 -11.80 17.48 -14.51
C LYS A 356 -13.30 17.71 -14.39
N GLN A 357 -14.08 17.24 -15.37
CA GLN A 357 -15.54 17.36 -15.39
C GLN A 357 -16.26 16.01 -15.25
N THR A 358 -15.52 14.91 -15.06
CA THR A 358 -16.08 13.57 -14.92
C THR A 358 -15.66 12.93 -13.59
N THR A 359 -14.49 12.30 -13.54
CA THR A 359 -14.03 11.48 -12.41
C THR A 359 -13.41 12.28 -11.27
N LEU A 360 -12.83 13.45 -11.54
CA LEU A 360 -12.18 14.27 -10.51
C LEU A 360 -13.17 14.84 -9.49
N PRO A 361 -14.35 15.37 -9.88
CA PRO A 361 -15.42 15.68 -8.94
C PRO A 361 -15.83 14.48 -8.09
N VAL A 362 -15.99 13.28 -8.69
CA VAL A 362 -16.34 12.06 -7.93
C VAL A 362 -15.26 11.72 -6.91
N ALA A 363 -13.99 11.75 -7.31
CA ALA A 363 -12.84 11.51 -6.43
C ALA A 363 -12.81 12.48 -5.23
N ARG A 364 -13.10 13.76 -5.45
CA ARG A 364 -13.21 14.77 -4.37
C ARG A 364 -14.24 14.36 -3.33
N GLU A 365 -15.41 13.93 -3.78
CA GLU A 365 -16.50 13.54 -2.89
C GLU A 365 -16.18 12.25 -2.15
N THR A 366 -15.68 11.24 -2.85
CA THR A 366 -15.31 9.96 -2.24
C THR A 366 -14.26 10.15 -1.14
N VAL A 367 -13.19 10.92 -1.42
CA VAL A 367 -12.14 11.20 -0.42
C VAL A 367 -12.70 12.06 0.72
N GLY A 368 -13.50 13.08 0.43
CA GLY A 368 -14.11 13.93 1.45
C GLY A 368 -15.02 13.16 2.41
N GLU A 369 -15.93 12.35 1.87
CA GLU A 369 -16.86 11.52 2.66
C GLU A 369 -16.10 10.45 3.46
N TYR A 370 -15.05 9.83 2.89
CA TYR A 370 -14.19 8.89 3.63
C TYR A 370 -13.51 9.55 4.84
N VAL A 371 -12.88 10.71 4.64
CA VAL A 371 -12.12 11.40 5.68
C VAL A 371 -13.04 11.93 6.79
N LEU A 372 -14.22 12.42 6.43
CA LEU A 372 -15.20 12.98 7.37
C LEU A 372 -16.07 11.92 8.05
N ALA A 373 -16.06 10.67 7.59
CA ALA A 373 -16.86 9.59 8.17
C ALA A 373 -16.55 9.42 9.67
N ALA A 374 -17.59 9.40 10.50
CA ALA A 374 -17.46 9.26 11.96
C ALA A 374 -16.83 7.93 12.40
N THR A 375 -16.89 6.92 11.54
CA THR A 375 -16.23 5.63 11.75
C THR A 375 -15.16 5.45 10.70
N LYS A 376 -13.99 4.99 11.13
CA LYS A 376 -12.90 4.62 10.25
C LYS A 376 -13.34 3.48 9.33
N LEU A 377 -13.42 3.75 8.04
CA LEU A 377 -13.69 2.74 7.03
C LEU A 377 -12.40 1.97 6.73
N PRO A 378 -12.41 0.63 6.72
CA PRO A 378 -11.19 -0.15 6.50
C PRO A 378 -10.67 -0.10 5.06
N TRP A 379 -11.52 0.22 4.07
CA TRP A 379 -11.15 0.12 2.66
C TRP A 379 -11.64 1.32 1.84
N LEU A 380 -10.73 2.22 1.45
CA LEU A 380 -11.05 3.28 0.49
C LEU A 380 -11.39 2.68 -0.89
N ILE A 381 -10.74 1.56 -1.23
CA ILE A 381 -10.92 0.90 -2.53
C ILE A 381 -12.36 0.46 -2.75
N ASP A 382 -13.09 0.10 -1.68
CA ASP A 382 -14.49 -0.30 -1.80
C ASP A 382 -15.33 0.87 -2.31
N LEU A 383 -15.10 2.09 -1.81
CA LEU A 383 -15.82 3.29 -2.24
C LEU A 383 -15.51 3.67 -3.70
N LEU A 384 -14.23 3.62 -4.09
CA LEU A 384 -13.82 3.91 -5.47
C LEU A 384 -14.41 2.89 -6.46
N ASN A 385 -14.40 1.63 -6.07
CA ASN A 385 -14.97 0.56 -6.87
C ASN A 385 -16.48 0.70 -7.14
N LEU A 386 -17.24 1.42 -6.31
CA LEU A 386 -18.68 1.64 -6.54
C LEU A 386 -18.94 2.61 -7.69
N ASN A 387 -17.95 3.43 -8.01
CA ASN A 387 -18.04 4.51 -8.98
C ASN A 387 -17.15 4.30 -10.20
N LEU A 388 -16.46 3.16 -10.31
CA LEU A 388 -15.62 2.85 -11.44
C LEU A 388 -16.43 2.91 -12.75
N GLY A 389 -16.10 3.85 -13.63
CA GLY A 389 -16.83 4.10 -14.87
C GLY A 389 -18.15 4.87 -14.73
N ASN A 390 -18.48 5.37 -13.53
CA ASN A 390 -19.62 6.24 -13.26
C ASN A 390 -19.21 7.71 -13.37
N GLU A 391 -19.72 8.42 -14.38
CA GLU A 391 -19.51 9.86 -14.57
C GLU A 391 -20.66 10.72 -13.98
N ASP A 392 -21.72 10.11 -13.42
CA ASP A 392 -22.80 10.81 -12.73
C ASP A 392 -22.39 11.17 -11.30
N ILE A 393 -22.10 12.45 -11.08
CA ILE A 393 -21.62 12.99 -9.80
C ILE A 393 -22.65 12.82 -8.68
N GLU A 394 -23.93 13.08 -8.94
CA GLU A 394 -24.96 12.98 -7.90
C GLU A 394 -25.20 11.51 -7.53
N GLY A 395 -25.28 10.63 -8.53
CA GLY A 395 -25.35 9.19 -8.34
C GLY A 395 -24.14 8.64 -7.57
N ALA A 396 -22.93 9.11 -7.90
CA ALA A 396 -21.71 8.67 -7.24
C ALA A 396 -21.65 9.05 -5.75
N ARG A 397 -22.08 10.27 -5.42
CA ARG A 397 -22.23 10.72 -4.02
C ARG A 397 -23.21 9.84 -3.26
N GLY A 398 -24.36 9.52 -3.86
CA GLY A 398 -25.35 8.63 -3.27
C GLY A 398 -24.76 7.26 -2.95
N ARG A 399 -24.10 6.63 -3.93
CA ARG A 399 -23.45 5.31 -3.76
C ARG A 399 -22.43 5.29 -2.60
N VAL A 400 -21.60 6.33 -2.49
CA VAL A 400 -20.62 6.44 -1.41
C VAL A 400 -21.32 6.54 -0.06
N ARG A 401 -22.27 7.47 0.09
CA ARG A 401 -22.99 7.65 1.36
C ARG A 401 -23.73 6.41 1.80
N ASP A 402 -24.43 5.75 0.87
CA ASP A 402 -25.17 4.52 1.15
C ASP A 402 -24.23 3.39 1.61
N ALA A 403 -23.04 3.30 1.02
CA ALA A 403 -22.04 2.31 1.43
C ALA A 403 -21.45 2.61 2.82
N ILE A 404 -21.18 3.88 3.11
CA ILE A 404 -20.72 4.32 4.44
C ILE A 404 -21.82 4.06 5.48
N GLU A 405 -23.07 4.41 5.19
CA GLU A 405 -24.20 4.13 6.07
C GLU A 405 -24.39 2.63 6.29
N ALA A 406 -24.32 1.82 5.23
CA ALA A 406 -24.41 0.36 5.31
C ALA A 406 -23.34 -0.23 6.24
N PHE A 407 -22.10 0.26 6.13
CA PHE A 407 -21.01 -0.20 6.98
C PHE A 407 -21.21 0.26 8.44
N THR A 408 -21.46 1.55 8.65
CA THR A 408 -21.52 2.15 9.99
C THR A 408 -22.74 1.73 10.79
N SER A 409 -23.92 1.64 10.16
CA SER A 409 -25.17 1.32 10.86
C SER A 409 -25.46 -0.18 10.93
N ARG A 410 -25.02 -0.96 9.93
CA ARG A 410 -25.37 -2.38 9.79
C ARG A 410 -24.17 -3.33 9.78
N GLY A 411 -22.94 -2.83 9.76
CA GLY A 411 -21.74 -3.65 9.61
C GLY A 411 -21.64 -4.34 8.24
N VAL A 412 -22.32 -3.82 7.22
CA VAL A 412 -22.38 -4.43 5.88
C VAL A 412 -21.33 -3.80 4.98
N ARG A 413 -20.40 -4.62 4.49
CA ARG A 413 -19.40 -4.26 3.48
C ARG A 413 -19.99 -4.41 2.07
N THR A 414 -20.08 -3.32 1.32
CA THR A 414 -20.58 -3.33 -0.06
C THR A 414 -19.43 -3.56 -1.05
N THR A 415 -19.38 -4.75 -1.66
CA THR A 415 -18.36 -5.12 -2.68
C THR A 415 -18.94 -5.51 -4.03
N ALA A 416 -20.27 -5.61 -4.12
CA ALA A 416 -20.99 -5.93 -5.34
C ALA A 416 -20.93 -4.77 -6.34
N ASN A 417 -21.03 -5.08 -7.63
CA ASN A 417 -21.27 -4.06 -8.64
C ASN A 417 -22.75 -3.70 -8.64
N LEU A 418 -23.07 -2.47 -8.22
CA LEU A 418 -24.45 -1.97 -8.11
C LEU A 418 -25.16 -1.90 -9.46
N ASP A 419 -24.42 -1.85 -10.58
CA ASP A 419 -25.00 -1.82 -11.93
C ASP A 419 -25.54 -3.19 -12.38
N PHE A 420 -25.23 -4.27 -11.65
CA PHE A 420 -25.78 -5.60 -11.94
C PHE A 420 -27.08 -5.91 -11.19
N ASP A 421 -27.42 -5.11 -10.17
CA ASP A 421 -28.64 -5.27 -9.38
C ASP A 421 -29.82 -4.48 -9.99
N VAL A 422 -29.98 -4.58 -11.31
CA VAL A 422 -31.17 -4.10 -12.04
C VAL A 422 -32.19 -5.24 -12.10
N GLY A 423 -32.83 -5.54 -10.96
CA GLY A 423 -33.82 -6.62 -10.85
C GLY A 423 -34.58 -6.65 -9.54
#